data_AF-A0A5J5HS72-F1
#
_entry.id   AF-A0A5J5HS72-F1
#
_cell.length_a   1.000
_cell.length_b   1.000
_cell.length_c   1.000
_cell.angle_alpha   90.00
_cell.angle_beta   90.00
_cell.angle_gamma   90.00
#
_symmetry.space_group_name_H-M   'P 1'
#
loop_
_entity.id
_entity.type
_entity.pdbx_description
1 polymer ?
#
loop_
_entity_poly.entity_id
_entity_poly.type
_entity_poly.pdbx_seq_one_letter_code
_entity_poly.pdbx_strand_id
1 'polypeptide(L)'
;MVSDDVKRQLCALARSSRTRTAVFNPSRPTHWAPYEVRCPDSGDTFTADSAWHFVADMIEGGAEMETISLAKPAGKTGYVMIVEGFGGEKIYIKLQLGSGQVIGRSFHISVNEDQL
;
A
#
# COMPACT_ATOMS: atom_id res chain seq x y z
N MET A 1 -0.38 -15.67 6.13
CA MET A 1 0.88 -14.91 6.26
C MET A 1 1.53 -14.81 4.88
N VAL A 2 1.95 -13.61 4.47
CA VAL A 2 2.62 -13.38 3.18
C VAL A 2 4.07 -13.89 3.25
N SER A 3 4.54 -14.61 2.22
CA SER A 3 5.90 -15.15 2.19
C SER A 3 6.96 -14.06 2.04
N ASP A 4 8.17 -14.34 2.51
CA ASP A 4 9.30 -13.41 2.44
C ASP A 4 9.68 -13.06 1.00
N ASP A 5 9.57 -14.00 0.06
CA ASP A 5 9.83 -13.73 -1.36
C ASP A 5 8.87 -12.69 -1.94
N VAL A 6 7.58 -12.77 -1.56
CA VAL A 6 6.57 -11.80 -1.98
C VAL A 6 6.84 -10.43 -1.34
N LYS A 7 7.20 -10.38 -0.06
CA LYS A 7 7.59 -9.14 0.62
C LYS A 7 8.80 -8.48 -0.05
N ARG A 8 9.84 -9.25 -0.34
CA ARG A 8 11.03 -8.76 -1.07
C ARG A 8 10.66 -8.20 -2.43
N GLN A 9 9.81 -8.90 -3.18
CA GLN A 9 9.34 -8.44 -4.49
C GLN A 9 8.53 -7.14 -4.39
N LEU A 10 7.56 -7.06 -3.47
CA LEU A 10 6.76 -5.85 -3.25
C LEU A 10 7.65 -4.66 -2.88
N CYS A 11 8.58 -4.85 -1.94
CA CYS A 11 9.51 -3.82 -1.51
C CYS A 11 10.36 -3.31 -2.69
N ALA A 12 11.02 -4.20 -3.43
CA ALA A 12 11.86 -3.84 -4.56
C ALA A 12 11.10 -3.06 -5.64
N LEU A 13 9.88 -3.49 -5.98
CA LEU A 13 9.06 -2.84 -6.99
C LEU A 13 8.52 -1.48 -6.52
N ALA A 14 8.19 -1.34 -5.23
CA ALA A 14 7.70 -0.10 -4.64
C ALA A 14 8.78 1.00 -4.56
N ARG A 15 10.05 0.63 -4.35
CA ARG A 15 11.17 1.60 -4.34
C ARG A 15 11.45 2.20 -5.71
N SER A 16 11.11 1.52 -6.80
CA SER A 16 11.41 1.99 -8.15
C SER A 16 10.19 2.65 -8.81
N SER A 17 10.34 3.92 -9.19
CA SER A 17 9.31 4.68 -9.91
C SER A 17 8.91 4.08 -11.27
N ARG A 18 9.77 3.24 -11.87
CA ARG A 18 9.50 2.54 -13.14
C ARG A 18 8.60 1.32 -12.98
N THR A 19 8.51 0.79 -11.76
CA THR A 19 7.87 -0.49 -11.46
C THR A 19 6.70 -0.37 -10.50
N ARG A 20 6.31 0.86 -10.16
CA ARG A 20 5.14 1.16 -9.31
C ARG A 20 4.13 2.01 -10.05
N THR A 21 2.85 1.78 -9.77
CA THR A 21 1.75 2.59 -10.32
C THR A 21 0.57 2.62 -9.37
N ALA A 22 -0.12 3.74 -9.28
CA ALA A 22 -1.40 3.86 -8.58
C ALA A 22 -2.46 4.50 -9.48
N VAL A 23 -2.32 4.33 -10.80
CA VAL A 23 -3.26 4.91 -11.76
C VAL A 23 -4.61 4.21 -11.65
N PHE A 24 -5.65 5.03 -11.45
CA PHE A 24 -7.03 4.56 -11.43
C PHE A 24 -7.42 3.96 -12.78
N ASN A 25 -8.12 2.83 -12.72
CA ASN A 25 -8.77 2.20 -13.87
C ASN A 25 -10.13 1.63 -13.41
N PRO A 26 -11.24 1.80 -14.15
CA PRO A 26 -12.54 1.24 -13.75
C PRO A 26 -12.53 -0.27 -13.48
N SER A 27 -11.70 -1.03 -14.20
CA SER A 27 -11.49 -2.48 -13.99
C SER A 27 -10.62 -2.80 -12.77
N ARG A 28 -9.91 -1.79 -12.24
CA ARG A 28 -8.99 -1.88 -11.11
C ARG A 28 -9.07 -0.58 -10.27
N PRO A 29 -10.19 -0.38 -9.54
CA PRO A 29 -10.38 0.82 -8.75
C PRO A 29 -9.22 1.02 -7.77
N THR A 30 -8.77 2.26 -7.65
CA THR A 30 -7.62 2.67 -6.86
C THR A 30 -7.98 3.91 -6.07
N HIS A 31 -7.72 3.90 -4.77
CA HIS A 31 -7.87 5.05 -3.89
C HIS A 31 -6.50 5.39 -3.28
N TRP A 32 -5.68 6.09 -4.06
CA TRP A 32 -4.33 6.47 -3.67
C TRP A 32 -4.31 7.97 -3.33
N ALA A 33 -4.46 8.30 -2.04
CA ALA A 33 -4.63 9.66 -1.53
C ALA A 33 -3.46 10.07 -0.61
N PRO A 34 -2.21 10.11 -1.12
CA PRO A 34 -1.03 10.36 -0.29
C PRO A 34 -1.07 11.74 0.37
N TYR A 35 -1.57 12.76 -0.34
CA TYR A 35 -1.63 14.14 0.16
C TYR A 35 -2.64 14.34 1.29
N GLU A 36 -3.48 13.36 1.58
CA GLU A 36 -4.45 13.36 2.68
C GLU A 36 -3.94 12.62 3.93
N VAL A 37 -2.76 12.00 3.83
CA VAL A 37 -2.15 11.20 4.90
C VAL A 37 -0.89 11.91 5.38
N ARG A 38 -0.71 11.99 6.70
CA ARG A 38 0.49 12.56 7.31
C ARG A 38 1.53 11.50 7.60
N CYS A 39 2.79 11.82 7.31
CA CYS A 39 3.96 11.02 7.66
C CYS A 39 4.03 10.86 9.18
N PRO A 40 4.15 9.63 9.72
CA PRO A 40 4.25 9.41 11.15
C PRO A 40 5.42 10.15 11.80
N ASP A 41 6.54 10.27 11.09
CA ASP A 41 7.78 10.82 11.65
C ASP A 41 7.82 12.35 11.63
N SER A 42 7.33 12.98 10.56
CA SER A 42 7.42 14.44 10.39
C SER A 42 6.12 15.19 10.63
N GLY A 43 4.97 14.51 10.51
CA GLY A 43 3.64 15.14 10.52
C GLY A 43 3.26 15.88 9.23
N ASP A 44 4.16 15.96 8.25
CA ASP A 44 3.87 16.53 6.93
C ASP A 44 3.04 15.57 6.10
N THR A 45 2.30 16.08 5.10
CA THR A 45 1.56 15.23 4.18
C THR A 45 2.50 14.46 3.25
N PHE A 46 2.15 13.22 2.91
CA PHE A 46 2.92 12.47 1.94
C PHE A 46 2.81 13.10 0.54
N THR A 47 3.91 13.02 -0.19
CA THR A 47 3.90 13.17 -1.65
C THR A 47 3.57 11.84 -2.29
N ALA A 48 3.23 11.84 -3.59
CA ALA A 48 3.09 10.60 -4.32
C ALA A 48 4.35 9.72 -4.24
N ASP A 49 5.54 10.31 -4.25
CA ASP A 49 6.81 9.59 -4.21
C ASP A 49 7.12 9.05 -2.81
N SER A 50 7.03 9.91 -1.79
CA SER A 50 7.33 9.51 -0.41
C SER A 50 6.35 8.49 0.16
N ALA A 51 5.09 8.46 -0.29
CA ALA A 51 4.15 7.40 0.09
C ALA A 51 4.63 6.00 -0.35
N TRP A 52 5.23 5.89 -1.54
CA TRP A 52 5.77 4.62 -2.02
C TRP A 52 7.04 4.19 -1.28
N HIS A 53 7.90 5.15 -0.94
CA HIS A 53 9.08 4.89 -0.12
C HIS A 53 8.67 4.40 1.26
N PHE A 54 7.70 5.07 1.89
CA PHE A 54 7.13 4.64 3.15
C PHE A 54 6.56 3.21 3.09
N VAL A 55 5.80 2.87 2.04
CA VAL A 55 5.31 1.49 1.84
C VAL A 55 6.46 0.49 1.80
N ALA A 56 7.53 0.79 1.06
CA ALA A 56 8.69 -0.10 0.98
C ALA A 56 9.38 -0.26 2.35
N ASP A 57 9.55 0.85 3.08
CA ASP A 57 10.16 0.86 4.40
C ASP A 57 9.33 0.07 5.42
N MET A 58 7.99 0.15 5.36
CA MET A 58 7.11 -0.67 6.21
C MET A 58 7.23 -2.16 5.90
N ILE A 59 7.31 -2.54 4.62
CA ILE A 59 7.49 -3.94 4.21
C ILE A 59 8.83 -4.48 4.68
N GLU A 60 9.90 -3.70 4.51
CA GLU A 60 11.26 -4.06 4.93
C GLU A 60 11.39 -4.11 6.46
N GLY A 61 10.72 -3.20 7.16
CA GLY A 61 10.62 -3.17 8.62
C GLY A 61 9.76 -4.28 9.23
N GLY A 62 9.15 -5.13 8.39
CA GLY A 62 8.42 -6.31 8.85
C GLY A 62 6.98 -6.06 9.24
N ALA A 63 6.34 -5.00 8.72
CA ALA A 63 4.92 -4.75 8.95
C ALA A 63 4.06 -5.99 8.67
N GLU A 64 3.05 -6.19 9.54
CA GLU A 64 2.11 -7.28 9.36
C GLU A 64 1.33 -7.10 8.05
N MET A 65 1.21 -8.20 7.31
CA MET A 65 0.63 -8.19 5.98
C MET A 65 -0.23 -9.42 5.75
N GLU A 66 -1.39 -9.18 5.18
CA GLU A 66 -2.37 -10.20 4.85
C GLU A 66 -2.56 -10.35 3.34
N THR A 67 -2.82 -11.58 2.92
CA THR A 67 -3.20 -11.91 1.55
C THR A 67 -4.71 -11.90 1.44
N ILE A 68 -5.26 -11.11 0.53
CA ILE A 68 -6.71 -11.05 0.26
C ILE A 68 -7.02 -11.46 -1.18
N SER A 69 -8.26 -11.90 -1.41
CA SER A 69 -8.83 -11.99 -2.76
C SER A 69 -9.46 -10.66 -3.15
N LEU A 70 -9.03 -10.09 -4.27
CA LEU A 70 -9.57 -8.85 -4.79
C LEU A 70 -10.96 -9.07 -5.39
N ALA A 71 -11.90 -8.18 -5.08
CA ALA A 71 -13.20 -8.14 -5.72
C ALA A 71 -13.11 -7.64 -7.18
N LYS A 72 -12.17 -6.72 -7.46
CA LYS A 72 -11.93 -6.16 -8.80
C LYS A 72 -10.43 -6.00 -9.09
N PRO A 73 -9.91 -6.64 -10.15
CA PRO A 73 -10.53 -7.76 -10.88
C PRO A 73 -10.70 -8.99 -9.98
N ALA A 74 -11.79 -9.74 -10.16
CA ALA A 74 -12.12 -10.88 -9.32
C ALA A 74 -11.03 -11.97 -9.35
N GLY A 75 -10.76 -12.58 -8.19
CA GLY A 75 -9.83 -13.70 -8.06
C GLY A 75 -8.35 -13.35 -8.18
N LYS A 76 -7.99 -12.06 -8.29
CA LYS A 76 -6.59 -11.62 -8.18
C LYS A 76 -6.19 -11.44 -6.73
N THR A 77 -4.91 -11.63 -6.45
CA THR A 77 -4.34 -11.46 -5.12
C THR A 77 -4.08 -10.00 -4.79
N GLY A 78 -4.51 -9.58 -3.60
CA GLY A 78 -4.14 -8.31 -3.00
C GLY A 78 -3.35 -8.54 -1.71
N TYR A 79 -2.59 -7.53 -1.31
CA TYR A 79 -1.81 -7.52 -0.08
C TYR A 79 -2.19 -6.30 0.74
N VAL A 80 -2.58 -6.50 1.99
CA VAL A 80 -3.04 -5.43 2.87
C VAL A 80 -2.13 -5.32 4.07
N MET A 81 -1.83 -4.08 4.46
CA MET A 81 -1.20 -3.76 5.75
C MET A 81 -1.95 -2.57 6.36
N ILE A 82 -2.05 -2.56 7.68
CA ILE A 82 -2.47 -1.39 8.46
C ILE A 82 -1.30 -1.00 9.34
N VAL A 83 -0.85 0.24 9.21
CA VAL A 83 0.31 0.75 9.93
C VAL A 83 -0.06 2.00 10.73
N GLU A 84 0.73 2.29 11.77
CA GLU A 84 0.56 3.52 12.54
C GLU A 84 0.81 4.75 11.67
N GLY A 85 -0.08 5.73 11.81
CA GLY A 85 -0.05 7.05 11.22
C GLY A 85 0.35 8.13 12.23
N PHE A 86 0.42 9.37 11.77
CA PHE A 86 0.70 10.50 12.65
C PHE A 86 -0.41 10.68 13.71
N GLY A 87 -0.02 10.89 14.98
CA GLY A 87 -0.97 11.14 16.07
C GLY A 87 -1.88 9.96 16.42
N GLY A 88 -1.48 8.73 16.09
CA GLY A 88 -2.26 7.50 16.38
C GLY A 88 -3.33 7.18 15.34
N GLU A 89 -3.37 7.91 14.21
CA GLU A 89 -4.13 7.51 13.04
C GLU A 89 -3.68 6.13 12.54
N LYS A 90 -4.50 5.45 11.75
CA LYS A 90 -4.12 4.19 11.08
C LYS A 90 -4.08 4.41 9.58
N ILE A 91 -3.02 3.99 8.91
CA ILE A 91 -2.90 4.08 7.46
C ILE A 91 -3.25 2.73 6.84
N TYR A 92 -4.30 2.70 6.02
CA TYR A 92 -4.69 1.53 5.26
C TYR A 92 -3.97 1.50 3.91
N ILE A 93 -3.22 0.43 3.68
CA ILE A 93 -2.41 0.26 2.47
C ILE A 93 -2.81 -1.05 1.80
N LYS A 94 -3.10 -0.99 0.49
CA LYS A 94 -3.43 -2.17 -0.31
C LYS A 94 -2.60 -2.18 -1.59
N LEU A 95 -1.94 -3.30 -1.85
CA LEU A 95 -1.07 -3.51 -3.00
C LEU A 95 -1.56 -4.70 -3.83
N GLN A 96 -1.12 -4.76 -5.07
CA GLN A 96 -1.32 -5.86 -5.99
C GLN A 96 -0.07 -6.04 -6.85
N LEU A 97 0.40 -7.28 -7.03
CA LEU A 97 1.42 -7.58 -8.03
C LEU A 97 0.77 -7.83 -9.40
N GLY A 98 1.41 -7.34 -10.47
CA GLY A 98 0.96 -7.62 -11.84
C GLY A 98 1.92 -7.11 -12.89
N SER A 99 2.16 -7.92 -13.93
CA SER A 99 2.97 -7.55 -15.11
C SER A 99 4.35 -6.94 -14.77
N GLY A 100 5.04 -7.49 -13.77
CA GLY A 100 6.35 -6.98 -13.33
C GLY A 100 6.30 -5.64 -12.59
N GLN A 101 5.12 -5.23 -12.12
CA GLN A 101 4.91 -4.01 -11.35
C GLN A 101 4.21 -4.30 -10.02
N VAL A 102 4.37 -3.38 -9.07
CA VAL A 102 3.48 -3.23 -7.92
C VAL A 102 2.44 -2.14 -8.23
N ILE A 103 1.20 -2.46 -7.93
CA ILE A 103 0.06 -1.58 -8.15
C ILE A 103 -0.51 -1.18 -6.79
N GLY A 104 -0.51 0.11 -6.52
CA GLY A 104 -1.14 0.71 -5.34
C GLY A 104 -2.64 0.70 -5.57
N ARG A 105 -3.38 0.05 -4.67
CA ARG A 105 -4.84 -0.06 -4.71
C ARG A 105 -5.49 0.85 -3.68
N SER A 106 -4.85 1.01 -2.53
CA SER A 106 -5.29 1.92 -1.47
C SER A 106 -4.09 2.52 -0.74
N PHE A 107 -4.15 3.82 -0.44
CA PHE A 107 -3.29 4.51 0.52
C PHE A 107 -4.09 5.69 1.08
N HIS A 108 -4.65 5.53 2.28
CA HIS A 108 -5.47 6.52 2.96
C HIS A 108 -5.58 6.21 4.46
N ILE A 109 -6.06 7.17 5.26
CA ILE A 109 -6.40 6.92 6.66
C ILE A 109 -7.54 5.89 6.75
N SER A 110 -7.39 4.90 7.62
CA SER A 110 -8.45 3.94 7.96
C SER A 110 -9.44 4.65 8.87
N VAL A 111 -10.60 4.99 8.33
CA VAL A 111 -11.66 5.72 9.07
C VAL A 111 -12.55 4.79 9.91
N ASN A 112 -12.38 3.47 9.83
CA ASN A 112 -13.17 2.49 10.60
C ASN A 112 -12.27 1.36 11.14
N GLU A 113 -12.48 0.95 12.40
CA GLU A 113 -11.89 -0.26 13.00
C GLU A 113 -12.46 -1.56 12.38
N ASP A 114 -13.63 -1.49 11.73
CA ASP A 114 -14.41 -2.65 11.24
C ASP A 114 -14.16 -3.07 9.78
N GLN A 115 -13.07 -2.62 9.15
CA GLN A 115 -12.74 -2.95 7.73
C GLN A 115 -11.49 -3.84 7.59
N LEU A 116 -11.09 -4.48 8.68
CA LEU A 116 -10.14 -5.61 8.67
C LEU A 116 -10.87 -6.90 8.28
#